data_AF-B7GRA1-F1
#
_entry.id   AF-B7GRA1-F1
#
_cell.length_a   1.000
_cell.length_b   1.000
_cell.length_c   1.000
_cell.angle_alpha   90.00
_cell.angle_beta   90.00
_cell.angle_gamma   90.00
#
_symmetry.space_group_name_H-M   'P 1'
#
loop_
_entity.id
_entity.type
_entity.pdbx_description
1 polymer ?
#
loop_
_entity_poly.entity_id
_entity_poly.type
_entity_poly.pdbx_seq_one_letter_code
_entity_poly.pdbx_strand_id
1 'polypeptide(L)'
;MNDAYERLTIGQAQTLARIIDGLRDHGFDPDGQGIHTPNLHVEPGDGTRVNWWLDGDTAFANGSMDAQGHGVWWTRRAYAPTLRRS
;
A
#
# COMPACT_ATOMS: atom_id res chain seq x y z
N MET A 1 9.28 -3.07 13.73
CA MET A 1 8.02 -2.29 13.65
C MET A 1 8.23 -1.29 12.53
N ASN A 2 7.32 -1.18 11.57
CA ASN A 2 7.46 -0.27 10.44
C ASN A 2 6.84 1.07 10.85
N ASP A 3 7.64 2.13 10.98
CA ASP A 3 7.21 3.45 11.49
C ASP A 3 6.43 4.26 10.43
N ALA A 4 6.10 3.65 9.28
CA ALA A 4 5.32 4.27 8.22
C ALA A 4 3.99 4.88 8.70
N TYR A 5 3.34 4.27 9.69
CA TYR A 5 2.07 4.76 10.25
C TYR A 5 2.23 6.06 11.06
N GLU A 6 3.40 6.29 11.67
CA GLU A 6 3.64 7.48 12.52
C GLU A 6 3.71 8.77 11.70
N ARG A 7 3.90 8.63 10.38
CA ARG A 7 4.03 9.72 9.43
C ARG A 7 2.71 10.11 8.78
N LEU A 8 1.65 9.34 9.00
CA LEU A 8 0.35 9.56 8.39
C LEU A 8 -0.49 10.54 9.21
N THR A 9 -1.21 11.42 8.53
CA THR A 9 -2.33 12.11 9.16
C THR A 9 -3.46 11.13 9.46
N ILE A 10 -4.43 11.55 10.29
CA ILE A 10 -5.62 10.73 10.58
C ILE A 10 -6.37 10.36 9.29
N GLY A 11 -6.55 11.30 8.37
CA GLY A 11 -7.26 11.05 7.10
C GLY A 11 -6.54 10.04 6.21
N GLN A 12 -5.22 10.11 6.15
CA GLN A 12 -4.39 9.16 5.42
C GLN A 12 -4.44 7.76 6.04
N ALA A 13 -4.27 7.67 7.37
CA ALA A 13 -4.30 6.40 8.09
C ALA A 13 -5.66 5.69 7.93
N GLN A 14 -6.76 6.43 8.06
CA GLN A 14 -8.11 5.87 7.89
C GLN A 14 -8.37 5.39 6.46
N THR A 15 -7.95 6.16 5.46
CA THR A 15 -8.14 5.78 4.06
C THR A 15 -7.29 4.57 3.70
N LEU A 16 -6.02 4.57 4.11
CA LEU A 16 -5.10 3.48 3.83
C LEU A 16 -5.54 2.18 4.51
N ALA A 17 -6.03 2.24 5.76
CA ALA A 17 -6.58 1.08 6.45
C ALA A 17 -7.76 0.44 5.68
N ARG A 18 -8.67 1.26 5.12
CA ARG A 18 -9.79 0.78 4.31
C ARG A 18 -9.34 0.16 2.98
N ILE A 19 -8.34 0.75 2.34
CA ILE A 19 -7.77 0.19 1.10
C ILE A 19 -7.14 -1.17 1.39
N ILE A 20 -6.32 -1.28 2.45
CA ILE A 20 -5.66 -2.53 2.83
C ILE A 20 -6.70 -3.60 3.15
N ASP A 21 -7.74 -3.27 3.91
CA ASP A 21 -8.83 -4.20 4.23
C ASP A 21 -9.50 -4.76 2.97
N GLY A 22 -9.80 -3.90 1.99
CA GLY A 22 -10.37 -4.31 0.70
C GLY A 22 -9.40 -5.10 -0.20
N LEU A 23 -8.10 -5.08 0.08
CA LEU A 23 -7.09 -5.84 -0.66
C LEU A 23 -6.80 -7.22 -0.05
N ARG A 24 -7.36 -7.54 1.13
CA ARG A 24 -7.13 -8.81 1.81
C ARG A 24 -7.55 -10.02 1.00
N ASP A 25 -8.72 -9.95 0.37
CA ASP A 25 -9.25 -11.00 -0.51
C ASP A 25 -8.38 -11.23 -1.77
N HIS A 26 -7.40 -10.34 -2.01
CA HIS A 26 -6.45 -10.40 -3.12
C HIS A 26 -5.03 -10.81 -2.67
N GLY A 27 -4.86 -11.28 -1.43
CA GLY A 27 -3.58 -11.80 -0.92
C GLY A 27 -2.63 -10.72 -0.39
N PHE A 28 -3.14 -9.53 -0.11
CA PHE A 28 -2.39 -8.49 0.60
C PHE A 28 -2.73 -8.53 2.10
N ASP A 29 -1.76 -8.24 2.98
CA ASP A 29 -1.96 -8.23 4.44
C ASP A 29 -2.67 -9.50 5.00
N PRO A 30 -2.16 -10.72 4.72
CA PRO A 30 -2.84 -11.97 5.13
C PRO A 30 -2.99 -12.11 6.65
N ASP A 31 -2.14 -11.43 7.42
CA ASP A 31 -2.17 -11.46 8.90
C ASP A 31 -3.11 -10.40 9.50
N GLY A 32 -3.74 -9.56 8.67
CA GLY A 32 -4.70 -8.56 9.13
C GLY A 32 -4.11 -7.39 9.93
N GLN A 33 -2.83 -7.07 9.74
CA GLN A 33 -2.11 -6.05 10.50
C GLN A 33 -2.42 -4.61 10.04
N GLY A 34 -3.04 -4.45 8.87
CA GLY A 34 -3.47 -3.15 8.35
C GLY A 34 -2.28 -2.22 8.10
N ILE A 35 -2.38 -0.97 8.57
CA ILE A 35 -1.29 0.02 8.41
C ILE A 35 -0.02 -0.31 9.23
N HIS A 36 -0.06 -1.33 10.09
CA HIS A 36 1.10 -1.80 10.83
C HIS A 36 1.79 -2.98 10.15
N THR A 37 1.26 -3.45 9.01
CA THR A 37 1.85 -4.55 8.26
C THR A 37 3.28 -4.21 7.83
N PRO A 38 4.25 -5.14 7.99
CA PRO A 38 5.65 -4.83 7.70
C PRO A 38 5.90 -4.53 6.21
N ASN A 39 5.02 -5.01 5.34
CA ASN A 39 5.13 -4.85 3.88
C ASN A 39 4.53 -3.54 3.36
N LEU A 40 3.99 -2.69 4.24
CA LEU A 40 3.50 -1.37 3.86
C LEU A 40 4.64 -0.36 3.95
N HIS A 41 4.83 0.40 2.89
CA HIS A 41 5.80 1.48 2.86
C HIS A 41 5.09 2.79 2.57
N VAL A 42 5.53 3.85 3.25
CA VAL A 42 4.98 5.19 3.10
C VAL A 42 6.13 6.18 3.03
N GLU A 43 6.13 6.99 1.98
CA GLU A 43 7.09 8.05 1.76
C GLU A 43 6.40 9.41 1.63
N PRO A 44 6.98 10.49 2.19
CA PRO A 44 6.48 11.83 1.95
C PRO A 44 6.62 12.20 0.47
N GLY A 45 5.57 12.80 -0.08
CA GLY A 45 5.59 13.47 -1.38
C GLY A 45 5.69 15.00 -1.23
N ASP A 46 5.16 15.73 -2.20
CA ASP A 46 5.12 17.19 -2.15
C ASP A 46 4.11 17.69 -1.09
N GLY A 47 4.55 18.59 -0.22
CA GLY A 47 3.72 19.18 0.82
C GLY A 47 3.27 18.15 1.86
N THR A 48 1.95 17.97 2.00
CA THR A 48 1.34 17.01 2.94
C THR A 48 0.90 15.70 2.27
N ARG A 49 1.24 15.51 0.99
CA ARG A 49 0.93 14.27 0.27
C ARG A 49 1.88 13.15 0.71
N VAL A 50 1.37 11.93 0.62
CA VAL A 50 2.17 10.71 0.79
C VAL A 50 2.05 9.82 -0.44
N ASN A 51 3.13 9.14 -0.77
CA ASN A 51 3.14 7.98 -1.65
C ASN A 51 3.21 6.73 -0.78
N TRP A 52 2.58 5.65 -1.22
CA TRP A 52 2.60 4.39 -0.49
C TRP A 52 2.64 3.21 -1.45
N TRP A 53 3.21 2.10 -0.99
CA TRP A 53 3.14 0.82 -1.67
C TRP A 53 3.06 -0.33 -0.68
N LEU A 54 2.39 -1.40 -1.11
CA LEU A 54 2.18 -2.62 -0.36
C LEU A 54 2.58 -3.79 -1.25
N ASP A 55 3.54 -4.57 -0.74
CA ASP A 55 4.03 -5.76 -1.40
C ASP A 55 3.15 -6.96 -1.03
N GLY A 56 2.51 -7.56 -2.03
CA GLY A 56 1.83 -8.85 -1.91
C GLY A 56 2.63 -9.94 -2.63
N ASP A 57 2.26 -11.20 -2.39
CA ASP A 57 3.02 -12.35 -2.90
C ASP A 57 3.11 -12.41 -4.44
N THR A 58 2.06 -11.94 -5.12
CA THR A 58 1.93 -12.02 -6.59
C THR A 58 1.60 -10.68 -7.25
N ALA A 59 1.46 -9.62 -6.47
CA ALA A 59 1.03 -8.30 -6.93
C ALA A 59 1.55 -7.19 -6.02
N PHE A 60 1.56 -5.98 -6.56
CA PHE A 60 1.87 -4.75 -5.84
C PHE A 60 0.64 -3.85 -5.86
N ALA A 61 0.32 -3.23 -4.73
CA ALA A 61 -0.64 -2.15 -4.66
C ALA A 61 0.10 -0.87 -4.28
N ASN A 62 -0.18 0.25 -4.94
CA ASN A 62 0.49 1.50 -4.61
C ASN A 62 -0.39 2.69 -4.99
N GLY A 63 -0.09 3.86 -4.41
CA GLY A 63 -0.87 5.06 -4.67
C GLY A 63 -0.28 6.31 -4.06
N SER A 64 -1.02 7.41 -4.21
CA SER A 64 -0.74 8.69 -3.57
C SER A 64 -2.02 9.28 -2.98
N MET A 65 -1.92 9.99 -1.87
CA MET A 65 -3.05 10.70 -1.27
C MET A 65 -2.62 11.99 -0.57
N ASP A 66 -3.55 12.94 -0.45
CA ASP A 66 -3.39 14.18 0.33
C ASP A 66 -3.56 13.95 1.84
N ALA A 67 -3.49 15.01 2.64
CA ALA A 67 -3.63 14.95 4.09
C ALA A 67 -5.03 14.50 4.57
N GLN A 68 -6.04 14.60 3.72
CA GLN A 68 -7.42 14.20 4.00
C GLN A 68 -7.67 12.75 3.58
N GLY A 69 -6.76 12.15 2.82
CA GLY A 69 -6.87 10.80 2.28
C GLY A 69 -7.44 10.76 0.86
N HIS A 70 -7.68 11.89 0.20
CA HIS A 70 -8.11 11.87 -1.20
C HIS A 70 -6.92 11.56 -2.09
N GLY A 71 -7.12 10.69 -3.08
CA GLY A 71 -6.01 10.24 -3.88
C GLY A 71 -6.39 9.24 -4.95
N VAL A 72 -5.35 8.64 -5.52
CA VAL A 72 -5.46 7.59 -6.53
C VAL A 72 -4.55 6.44 -6.14
N TRP A 73 -4.99 5.23 -6.44
CA TRP A 73 -4.22 4.02 -6.19
C TRP A 73 -4.55 2.99 -7.27
N TRP A 74 -3.65 2.03 -7.44
CA TRP A 74 -3.80 0.97 -8.42
C TRP A 74 -3.10 -0.29 -7.95
N THR A 75 -3.48 -1.42 -8.55
CA THR A 75 -2.81 -2.71 -8.40
C THR A 75 -2.09 -3.06 -9.70
N ARG A 76 -0.90 -3.66 -9.60
CA ARG A 76 -0.21 -4.30 -10.73
C ARG A 76 0.21 -5.71 -10.34
N ARG A 77 0.14 -6.66 -11.27
CA ARG A 77 0.71 -7.99 -11.06
C ARG A 77 2.23 -7.89 -11.02
N ALA A 78 2.87 -8.64 -10.11
CA ALA A 78 4.29 -8.88 -10.18
C ALA A 78 4.55 -9.68 -11.46
N TYR A 79 5.26 -9.09 -12.43
CA TYR A 79 5.51 -9.75 -13.71
C TYR A 79 6.37 -11.00 -13.46
N ALA A 80 5.81 -12.19 -13.65
CA ALA A 80 6.57 -13.43 -13.75
C ALA A 80 6.74 -13.74 -15.23
N PRO A 81 7.85 -13.34 -15.89
CA PRO A 81 8.16 -13.92 -17.17
C PRO A 81 8.50 -15.37 -16.87
N THR A 82 7.62 -16.30 -17.24
CA THR A 82 8.10 -17.60 -17.65
C THR A 82 9.01 -17.37 -18.85
N LEU A 83 10.28 -17.08 -18.57
CA LEU A 83 11.39 -17.13 -19.51
C LEU A 83 11.60 -18.59 -19.86
N ARG A 84 10.66 -19.17 -20.62
CA ARG A 84 10.92 -20.37 -21.39
C ARG A 84 11.76 -19.91 -22.57
N ARG A 85 13.08 -20.07 -22.47
CA ARG A 85 13.92 -20.23 -23.64
C ARG A 85 13.43 -21.50 -24.35
N SER A 86 12.68 -21.32 -25.44
CA SER A 86 12.52 -22.34 -26.47
C SER A 86 13.84 -22.55 -27.18
#